data_AF-U2SRN4-F1
#
_entry.id   AF-U2SRN4-F1
#
_cell.length_a   1.000
_cell.length_b   1.000
_cell.length_c   1.000
_cell.angle_alpha   90.00
_cell.angle_beta   90.00
_cell.angle_gamma   90.00
#
_symmetry.space_group_name_H-M   'P 1'
#
loop_
_entity.id
_entity.type
_entity.pdbx_description
1 polymer ?
#
loop_
_entity_poly.entity_id
_entity_poly.type
_entity_poly.pdbx_seq_one_letter_code
_entity_poly.pdbx_strand_id
1 'polypeptide(L)'
;MGWNKMKKKIKMLLVILSLLCLYSCKSSEEKTKEREEKMLDDYVEMLENEFNLTLDKWEYYVKEEHIVGGNLIKNPESYVLYKYDVPKYKSEFFYDRDLIHVESPPTKFVFRDGSMLIPFLKYEDIEKVPFFNKTGKSNLLFEIIDKYGLRPYLWSQLIYDKSKGNDFEKIESILKKHGIKYDKEHNMGSFGKWACGIIQKEWNGEIFTKSLTRHNTTLTVMDEECGDEVTEGKFERMKIYGKKFEEYFSKPRKFEEIDWYEFMKYNDIHPIIVIYVADSPEEKVKKIVKEIRPYYNHKDFTILFSYYIENEKEYIEKYLW
;
A
#
# COMPACT_ATOMS: atom_id res chain seq x y z
N MET A 1 -13.95 2.42 63.56
CA MET A 1 -13.81 2.86 62.14
C MET A 1 -13.42 1.75 61.14
N GLY A 2 -13.11 0.51 61.56
CA GLY A 2 -12.57 -0.53 60.65
C GLY A 2 -13.56 -1.41 59.88
N TRP A 3 -14.73 -1.72 60.45
CA TRP A 3 -15.64 -2.75 59.92
C TRP A 3 -16.32 -2.36 58.59
N ASN A 4 -16.83 -1.13 58.47
CA ASN A 4 -17.46 -0.66 57.23
C ASN A 4 -16.45 -0.52 56.06
N LYS A 5 -15.20 -0.16 56.36
CA LYS A 5 -14.12 -0.10 55.38
C LYS A 5 -13.73 -1.50 54.90
N MET A 6 -13.75 -2.48 55.81
CA MET A 6 -13.48 -3.90 55.51
C MET A 6 -14.61 -4.54 54.68
N LYS A 7 -15.88 -4.30 55.03
CA LYS A 7 -17.05 -4.72 54.22
C LYS A 7 -17.02 -4.16 52.79
N LYS A 8 -16.61 -2.89 52.64
CA LYS A 8 -16.47 -2.25 51.33
C LYS A 8 -15.35 -2.89 50.50
N LYS A 9 -14.21 -3.23 51.11
CA LYS A 9 -13.12 -3.98 50.46
C LYS A 9 -13.53 -5.40 50.05
N ILE A 10 -14.24 -6.13 50.91
CA ILE A 10 -14.72 -7.50 50.61
C ILE A 10 -15.75 -7.48 49.47
N LYS A 11 -16.70 -6.54 49.48
CA LYS A 11 -17.64 -6.36 48.35
C LYS A 11 -16.91 -6.06 47.04
N MET A 12 -15.91 -5.18 47.08
CA MET A 12 -15.11 -4.86 45.89
C MET A 12 -14.35 -6.09 45.37
N LEU A 13 -13.76 -6.88 46.28
CA LEU A 13 -13.06 -8.11 45.94
C LEU A 13 -14.01 -9.15 45.31
N LEU A 14 -15.22 -9.31 45.87
CA LEU A 14 -16.25 -10.20 45.32
C LEU A 14 -16.72 -9.75 43.93
N VAL A 15 -16.88 -8.46 43.70
CA VAL A 15 -17.20 -7.90 42.38
C VAL A 15 -16.08 -8.21 41.39
N ILE A 16 -14.82 -7.97 41.76
CA ILE A 16 -13.65 -8.28 40.92
C ILE A 16 -13.58 -9.78 40.60
N LEU A 17 -13.76 -10.65 41.61
CA LEU A 17 -13.80 -12.11 41.43
C LEU A 17 -14.95 -12.56 40.52
N SER A 18 -16.14 -11.97 40.67
CA SER A 18 -17.28 -12.28 39.80
C SER A 18 -17.04 -11.85 38.35
N LEU A 19 -16.40 -10.69 38.13
CA LEU A 19 -16.01 -10.23 36.80
C LEU A 19 -14.93 -11.14 36.17
N LEU A 20 -13.96 -11.58 36.96
CA LEU A 20 -12.94 -12.54 36.53
C LEU A 20 -13.54 -13.91 36.17
N CYS A 21 -14.50 -14.42 36.96
CA CYS A 21 -15.22 -15.64 36.63
C CYS A 21 -16.05 -15.50 35.35
N LEU A 22 -16.77 -14.39 35.16
CA LEU A 22 -17.52 -14.13 33.93
C LEU A 22 -16.59 -14.05 32.70
N TYR A 23 -15.43 -13.40 32.83
CA TYR A 23 -14.42 -13.37 31.77
C TYR A 23 -13.82 -14.75 31.47
N SER A 24 -13.71 -15.61 32.49
CA SER A 24 -13.25 -16.99 32.35
C SER A 24 -14.26 -17.86 31.58
N CYS A 25 -15.56 -17.57 31.68
CA CYS A 25 -16.64 -18.28 31.00
C CYS A 25 -16.84 -17.88 29.53
N LYS A 26 -16.23 -16.79 29.05
CA LYS A 26 -16.29 -16.41 27.63
C LYS A 26 -15.69 -17.47 26.73
N SER A 27 -16.35 -17.73 25.61
CA SER A 27 -15.83 -18.66 24.59
C SER A 27 -14.52 -18.14 24.00
N SER A 28 -13.73 -19.02 23.40
CA SER A 28 -12.52 -18.60 22.68
C SER A 28 -12.85 -17.63 21.55
N GLU A 29 -13.98 -17.83 20.87
CA GLU A 29 -14.47 -17.00 19.76
C GLU A 29 -14.83 -15.59 20.22
N GLU A 30 -15.55 -15.46 21.35
CA GLU A 30 -15.86 -14.15 21.94
C GLU A 30 -14.58 -13.39 22.33
N LYS A 31 -13.59 -14.09 22.89
CA LYS A 31 -12.30 -13.50 23.24
C LYS A 31 -11.51 -13.06 22.00
N THR A 32 -11.57 -13.80 20.90
CA THR A 32 -10.94 -13.40 19.63
C THR A 32 -11.62 -12.17 19.05
N LYS A 33 -12.95 -12.15 18.98
CA LYS A 33 -13.71 -11.00 18.46
C LYS A 33 -13.43 -9.72 19.26
N GLU A 34 -13.35 -9.82 20.59
CA GLU A 34 -12.97 -8.66 21.42
C GLU A 34 -11.54 -8.16 21.15
N ARG A 35 -10.59 -9.06 20.83
CA ARG A 35 -9.24 -8.65 20.43
C ARG A 35 -9.25 -7.96 19.07
N GLU A 36 -9.97 -8.51 18.10
CA GLU A 36 -10.13 -7.93 16.75
C GLU A 36 -10.77 -6.54 16.80
N GLU A 37 -11.87 -6.37 17.52
CA GLU A 37 -12.55 -5.08 17.69
C GLU A 37 -11.64 -4.07 18.38
N LYS A 38 -10.98 -4.47 19.47
CA LYS A 38 -10.01 -3.60 20.16
C LYS A 38 -8.87 -3.19 19.24
N MET A 39 -8.36 -4.10 18.41
CA MET A 39 -7.30 -3.77 17.47
C MET A 39 -7.76 -2.72 16.46
N LEU A 40 -8.96 -2.86 15.90
CA LEU A 40 -9.52 -1.84 15.02
C LEU A 40 -9.61 -0.48 15.72
N ASP A 41 -10.13 -0.45 16.95
CA ASP A 41 -10.22 0.78 17.75
C ASP A 41 -8.83 1.41 17.99
N ASP A 42 -7.83 0.60 18.36
CA ASP A 42 -6.44 1.04 18.56
C ASP A 42 -5.85 1.65 17.26
N TYR A 43 -6.19 1.09 16.09
CA TYR A 43 -5.74 1.62 14.78
C TYR A 43 -6.44 2.92 14.39
N VAL A 44 -7.75 3.01 14.62
CA VAL A 44 -8.53 4.24 14.36
C VAL A 44 -8.00 5.38 15.24
N GLU A 45 -7.82 5.12 16.54
CA GLU A 45 -7.28 6.10 17.49
C GLU A 45 -5.86 6.53 17.10
N MET A 46 -5.02 5.58 16.67
CA MET A 46 -3.67 5.87 16.22
C MET A 46 -3.66 6.82 15.02
N LEU A 47 -4.47 6.55 13.99
CA LEU A 47 -4.52 7.38 12.78
C LEU A 47 -5.03 8.79 13.08
N GLU A 48 -6.03 8.90 13.96
CA GLU A 48 -6.59 10.19 14.37
C GLU A 48 -5.53 11.01 15.11
N ASN A 49 -4.89 10.42 16.13
CA ASN A 49 -3.93 11.13 16.98
C ASN A 49 -2.62 11.48 16.28
N GLU A 50 -2.15 10.63 15.36
CA GLU A 50 -0.82 10.76 14.75
C GLU A 50 -0.86 11.47 13.39
N PHE A 51 -1.98 11.40 12.68
CA PHE A 51 -2.10 11.90 11.30
C PHE A 51 -3.36 12.73 11.06
N ASN A 52 -4.14 13.10 12.09
CA ASN A 52 -5.45 13.76 11.93
C ASN A 52 -6.33 13.06 10.89
N LEU A 53 -6.23 11.74 10.78
CA LEU A 53 -6.95 10.93 9.81
C LEU A 53 -7.94 10.04 10.54
N THR A 54 -9.21 10.15 10.19
CA THR A 54 -10.27 9.32 10.73
C THR A 54 -10.67 8.27 9.70
N LEU A 55 -10.89 7.04 10.15
CA LEU A 55 -11.51 5.97 9.37
C LEU A 55 -12.95 5.78 9.87
N ASP A 56 -13.90 5.62 8.97
CA ASP A 56 -15.23 5.13 9.37
C ASP A 56 -15.12 3.67 9.81
N LYS A 57 -15.07 3.42 11.11
CA LYS A 57 -14.91 2.07 11.67
C LYS A 57 -15.94 1.05 11.17
N TRP A 58 -17.11 1.49 10.69
CA TRP A 58 -18.13 0.59 10.17
C TRP A 58 -17.79 0.03 8.78
N GLU A 59 -16.84 0.66 8.09
CA GLU A 59 -16.32 0.23 6.79
C GLU A 59 -15.20 -0.81 6.92
N TYR A 60 -14.67 -1.04 8.13
CA TYR A 60 -13.49 -1.86 8.37
C TYR A 60 -13.74 -2.95 9.41
N TYR A 61 -12.91 -3.99 9.35
CA TYR A 61 -12.82 -5.00 10.38
C TYR A 61 -11.42 -5.58 10.43
N VAL A 62 -11.02 -6.09 11.60
CA VAL A 62 -9.77 -6.84 11.77
C VAL A 62 -10.12 -8.31 11.91
N LYS A 63 -9.30 -9.20 11.36
CA LYS A 63 -9.40 -10.65 11.62
C LYS A 63 -8.07 -11.23 12.07
N GLU A 64 -8.14 -12.13 13.04
CA GLU A 64 -7.04 -13.00 13.38
C GLU A 64 -6.84 -14.02 12.24
N GLU A 65 -5.66 -14.03 11.64
CA GLU A 65 -5.27 -14.98 10.61
C GLU A 65 -4.07 -15.81 11.06
N HIS A 66 -4.11 -17.10 10.78
CA HIS A 66 -2.96 -17.97 11.02
C HIS A 66 -2.13 -18.08 9.75
N ILE A 67 -1.12 -17.23 9.62
CA ILE A 67 -0.20 -17.28 8.49
C ILE A 67 0.78 -18.45 8.69
N VAL A 68 0.75 -19.42 7.79
CA VAL A 68 1.76 -20.47 7.70
C VAL A 68 2.97 -19.88 6.97
N GLY A 69 3.87 -19.24 7.72
CA GLY A 69 5.20 -18.89 7.21
C GLY A 69 5.97 -20.18 6.87
N GLY A 70 6.85 -20.14 5.85
CA GLY A 70 7.59 -21.29 5.31
C GLY A 70 8.56 -22.02 6.27
N ASN A 71 8.43 -21.83 7.58
CA ASN A 71 9.00 -22.68 8.60
C ASN A 71 7.87 -23.14 9.53
N LEU A 72 7.86 -24.42 9.90
CA LEU A 72 6.87 -25.17 10.70
C LEU A 72 6.46 -24.57 12.08
N ILE A 73 6.88 -23.35 12.38
CA ILE A 73 6.51 -22.58 13.56
C ILE A 73 5.33 -21.68 13.16
N LYS A 74 4.13 -22.02 13.66
CA LYS A 74 2.98 -21.12 13.62
C LYS A 74 3.40 -19.81 14.29
N ASN A 75 3.47 -18.71 13.54
CA ASN A 75 3.68 -17.41 14.15
C ASN A 75 2.46 -17.13 15.05
N PRO A 76 2.65 -16.71 16.31
CA PRO A 76 1.53 -16.44 17.20
C PRO A 76 0.75 -15.24 16.66
N GLU A 77 -0.51 -15.47 16.28
CA GLU A 77 -1.55 -14.48 15.99
C GLU A 77 -1.12 -13.30 15.08
N SER A 78 -1.11 -13.50 13.77
CA SER A 78 -1.10 -12.38 12.81
C SER A 78 -2.51 -11.86 12.61
N TYR A 79 -2.71 -10.55 12.53
CA TYR A 79 -4.02 -9.98 12.24
C TYR A 79 -4.01 -9.33 10.86
N VAL A 80 -5.17 -9.18 10.24
CA VAL A 80 -5.34 -8.53 8.93
C VAL A 80 -6.44 -7.48 9.01
N LEU A 81 -6.13 -6.26 8.56
CA LEU A 81 -7.11 -5.18 8.42
C LEU A 81 -7.81 -5.31 7.08
N TYR A 82 -9.13 -5.38 7.12
CA TYR A 82 -10.01 -5.49 5.97
C TYR A 82 -10.92 -4.27 5.86
N LYS A 83 -11.30 -3.95 4.62
CA LYS A 83 -12.42 -3.04 4.30
C LYS A 83 -13.54 -3.85 3.66
N TYR A 84 -14.80 -3.63 4.07
CA TYR A 84 -15.94 -4.41 3.57
C TYR A 84 -16.19 -4.21 2.08
N ASP A 85 -16.22 -2.95 1.63
CA ASP A 85 -16.61 -2.59 0.26
C ASP A 85 -15.43 -2.00 -0.54
N VAL A 86 -14.36 -2.80 -0.70
CA VAL A 86 -13.26 -2.42 -1.61
C VAL A 86 -13.78 -2.44 -3.05
N PRO A 87 -13.68 -1.33 -3.82
CA PRO A 87 -14.11 -1.30 -5.21
C PRO A 87 -13.42 -2.41 -6.02
N LYS A 88 -14.22 -3.27 -6.66
CA LYS A 88 -13.67 -4.23 -7.62
C LYS A 88 -13.01 -3.48 -8.77
N TYR A 89 -11.80 -3.89 -9.11
CA TYR A 89 -11.10 -3.36 -10.27
C TYR A 89 -11.90 -3.66 -11.53
N LYS A 90 -12.14 -2.63 -12.35
CA LYS A 90 -12.91 -2.75 -13.59
C LYS A 90 -12.17 -3.55 -14.65
N SER A 91 -10.85 -3.42 -14.66
CA SER A 91 -9.97 -4.11 -15.60
C SER A 91 -9.75 -5.55 -15.19
N GLU A 92 -9.82 -6.46 -16.16
CA GLU A 92 -9.43 -7.86 -15.99
C GLU A 92 -7.92 -8.10 -16.15
N PHE A 93 -7.15 -7.05 -16.48
CA PHE A 93 -5.68 -7.09 -16.48
C PHE A 93 -5.08 -6.89 -15.08
N PHE A 94 -5.84 -6.37 -14.12
CA PHE A 94 -5.35 -6.12 -12.77
C PHE A 94 -6.06 -6.99 -11.74
N TYR A 95 -5.30 -7.58 -10.81
CA TYR A 95 -5.82 -8.42 -9.74
C TYR A 95 -5.32 -7.92 -8.39
N ASP A 96 -6.21 -7.84 -7.41
CA ASP A 96 -5.83 -7.65 -6.01
C ASP A 96 -5.46 -8.99 -5.40
N ARG A 97 -4.27 -9.10 -4.80
CA ARG A 97 -3.87 -10.29 -4.03
C ARG A 97 -3.32 -9.95 -2.65
N ASP A 98 -3.18 -8.67 -2.31
CA ASP A 98 -2.40 -8.28 -1.13
C ASP A 98 -3.32 -8.12 0.09
N LEU A 99 -2.81 -8.42 1.28
CA LEU A 99 -3.48 -8.23 2.58
C LEU A 99 -2.72 -7.16 3.39
N ILE A 100 -3.43 -6.33 4.15
CA ILE A 100 -2.77 -5.41 5.11
C ILE A 100 -2.62 -6.17 6.41
N HIS A 101 -1.39 -6.55 6.72
CA HIS A 101 -1.10 -7.25 7.97
C HIS A 101 -0.95 -6.24 9.11
N VAL A 102 -1.54 -6.57 10.26
CA VAL A 102 -1.59 -5.72 11.46
C VAL A 102 -1.21 -6.55 12.70
N GLU A 103 -0.61 -5.92 13.70
CA GLU A 103 -0.17 -6.55 14.96
C GLU A 103 -0.63 -5.78 16.20
N SER A 104 -0.58 -6.41 17.38
CA SER A 104 -0.86 -5.74 18.65
C SER A 104 0.39 -5.69 19.55
N PRO A 105 0.77 -4.53 20.12
CA PRO A 105 0.20 -3.20 19.87
C PRO A 105 0.52 -2.70 18.44
N PRO A 106 -0.23 -1.72 17.90
CA PRO A 106 -0.01 -1.14 16.55
C PRO A 106 1.39 -0.55 16.33
N THR A 107 2.22 -0.51 17.37
CA THR A 107 3.60 -0.02 17.38
C THR A 107 4.66 -1.12 17.23
N LYS A 108 4.27 -2.41 17.09
CA LYS A 108 5.22 -3.53 17.12
C LYS A 108 5.89 -3.84 15.77
N PHE A 109 5.40 -3.26 14.68
CA PHE A 109 6.03 -3.35 13.35
C PHE A 109 7.34 -2.53 13.31
N VAL A 110 8.38 -3.08 13.93
CA VAL A 110 9.76 -2.82 13.52
C VAL A 110 10.05 -3.86 12.45
N PHE A 111 9.84 -3.53 11.18
CA PHE A 111 10.38 -4.35 10.09
C PHE A 111 11.91 -4.34 10.23
N ARG A 112 12.46 -5.33 10.93
CA ARG A 112 13.91 -5.55 11.10
C ARG A 112 14.56 -6.00 9.79
N ASP A 113 13.74 -6.29 8.80
CA ASP A 113 14.03 -6.93 7.53
C ASP A 113 13.46 -6.11 6.35
N GLY A 114 13.66 -4.79 6.36
CA GLY A 114 14.04 -4.05 5.16
C GLY A 114 13.05 -3.95 3.99
N SER A 115 11.81 -4.46 4.10
CA SER A 115 10.73 -4.14 3.17
C SER A 115 10.19 -2.74 3.46
N MET A 116 11.05 -1.75 3.27
CA MET A 116 10.65 -0.34 3.30
C MET A 116 9.74 -0.09 2.10
N LEU A 117 8.60 0.57 2.31
CA LEU A 117 7.80 1.13 1.22
C LEU A 117 8.64 2.06 0.33
N ILE A 118 9.69 2.64 0.92
CA ILE A 118 10.76 3.41 0.26
C ILE A 118 12.07 2.61 0.39
N PRO A 119 12.31 1.60 -0.46
CA PRO A 119 13.60 0.94 -0.48
C PRO A 119 14.68 1.98 -0.82
N PHE A 120 15.92 1.70 -0.42
CA PHE A 120 17.12 2.52 -0.65
C PHE A 120 17.46 3.60 0.39
N LEU A 121 16.68 3.75 1.48
CA LEU A 121 17.07 4.59 2.61
C LEU A 121 17.60 3.75 3.76
N LYS A 122 18.65 4.24 4.42
CA LYS A 122 19.06 3.67 5.70
C LYS A 122 18.02 4.05 6.75
N TYR A 123 17.72 3.12 7.66
CA TYR A 123 16.76 3.34 8.74
C TYR A 123 17.10 4.61 9.55
N GLU A 124 18.39 4.86 9.77
CA GLU A 124 18.91 6.03 10.49
C GLU A 124 18.61 7.36 9.78
N ASP A 125 18.38 7.36 8.47
CA ASP A 125 18.00 8.56 7.72
C ASP A 125 16.48 8.75 7.73
N ILE A 126 15.70 7.67 7.76
CA ILE A 126 14.23 7.73 7.91
C ILE A 126 13.85 8.31 9.27
N GLU A 127 14.54 7.92 10.34
CA GLU A 127 14.30 8.44 11.70
C GLU A 127 14.49 9.96 11.82
N LYS A 128 15.27 10.57 10.92
CA LYS A 128 15.49 12.02 10.95
C LYS A 128 14.40 12.80 10.22
N VAL A 129 13.45 12.15 9.56
CA VAL A 129 12.28 12.81 8.94
C VAL A 129 11.07 12.66 9.87
N PRO A 130 10.54 13.75 10.48
CA PRO A 130 9.51 13.67 11.51
C PRO A 130 8.27 12.87 11.09
N PHE A 131 7.76 13.07 9.87
CA PHE A 131 6.62 12.32 9.36
C PHE A 131 6.88 10.81 9.29
N PHE A 132 8.08 10.38 8.87
CA PHE A 132 8.40 8.96 8.68
C PHE A 132 8.95 8.28 9.95
N ASN A 133 9.44 9.05 10.91
CA ASN A 133 9.92 8.54 12.21
C ASN A 133 8.80 8.21 13.21
N LYS A 134 7.54 8.23 12.80
CA LYS A 134 6.43 7.82 13.67
C LYS A 134 6.37 6.29 13.75
N THR A 135 7.30 5.66 14.47
CA THR A 135 7.24 4.28 15.03
C THR A 135 6.49 3.21 14.18
N GLY A 136 6.77 3.11 12.87
CA GLY A 136 6.11 2.16 11.95
C GLY A 136 4.68 2.53 11.50
N LYS A 137 4.07 3.54 12.14
CA LYS A 137 2.71 4.03 11.89
C LYS A 137 2.54 4.64 10.50
N SER A 138 3.56 5.34 10.01
CA SER A 138 3.54 5.97 8.69
C SER A 138 3.51 4.95 7.56
N ASN A 139 4.16 3.79 7.74
CA ASN A 139 4.10 2.71 6.75
C ASN A 139 2.69 2.12 6.68
N LEU A 140 2.07 1.85 7.84
CA LEU A 140 0.69 1.38 7.88
C LEU A 140 -0.26 2.39 7.22
N LEU A 141 -0.09 3.69 7.48
CA LEU A 141 -0.85 4.73 6.79
C LEU A 141 -0.72 4.60 5.26
N PHE A 142 0.50 4.42 4.74
CA PHE A 142 0.71 4.26 3.30
C PHE A 142 0.13 2.97 2.74
N GLU A 143 0.14 1.86 3.49
CA GLU A 143 -0.54 0.62 3.08
C GLU A 143 -2.05 0.82 2.99
N ILE A 144 -2.64 1.50 3.97
CA ILE A 144 -4.07 1.84 3.98
C ILE A 144 -4.39 2.76 2.79
N ILE A 145 -3.60 3.82 2.57
CA ILE A 145 -3.76 4.74 1.43
C ILE A 145 -3.66 3.99 0.11
N ASP A 146 -2.62 3.19 -0.10
CA ASP A 146 -2.42 2.46 -1.34
C ASP A 146 -3.58 1.49 -1.57
N LYS A 147 -3.81 0.56 -0.64
CA LYS A 147 -4.74 -0.54 -0.85
C LYS A 147 -6.22 -0.14 -0.83
N TYR A 148 -6.62 0.75 0.08
CA TYR A 148 -8.03 1.10 0.26
C TYR A 148 -8.42 2.45 -0.34
N GLY A 149 -7.44 3.23 -0.80
CA GLY A 149 -7.66 4.55 -1.38
C GLY A 149 -7.19 4.64 -2.83
N LEU A 150 -5.90 4.93 -2.99
CA LEU A 150 -5.30 5.38 -4.23
C LEU A 150 -5.28 4.32 -5.33
N ARG A 151 -4.94 3.06 -5.02
CA ARG A 151 -4.93 1.97 -6.02
C ARG A 151 -6.36 1.63 -6.49
N PRO A 152 -7.36 1.44 -5.61
CA PRO A 152 -8.75 1.32 -6.04
C PRO A 152 -9.24 2.49 -6.87
N TYR A 153 -8.92 3.72 -6.47
CA TYR A 153 -9.26 4.91 -7.24
C TYR A 153 -8.62 4.88 -8.64
N LEU A 154 -7.32 4.57 -8.73
CA LEU A 154 -6.60 4.47 -10.00
C LEU A 154 -7.24 3.44 -10.93
N TRP A 155 -7.44 2.20 -10.45
CA TRP A 155 -7.83 1.06 -11.29
C TRP A 155 -9.33 0.97 -11.57
N SER A 156 -10.18 1.66 -10.79
CA SER A 156 -11.63 1.65 -11.01
C SER A 156 -12.19 2.99 -11.50
N GLN A 157 -11.47 4.10 -11.33
CA GLN A 157 -11.96 5.44 -11.67
C GLN A 157 -11.01 6.17 -12.63
N LEU A 158 -9.81 6.53 -12.20
CA LEU A 158 -8.94 7.48 -12.93
C LEU A 158 -8.64 7.03 -14.36
N ILE A 159 -8.20 5.78 -14.55
CA ILE A 159 -7.85 5.29 -15.89
C ILE A 159 -9.06 5.18 -16.83
N TYR A 160 -10.28 5.16 -16.29
CA TYR A 160 -11.53 5.10 -17.04
C TYR A 160 -12.21 6.47 -17.22
N ASP A 161 -11.64 7.54 -16.66
CA ASP A 161 -12.23 8.87 -16.70
C ASP A 161 -11.94 9.59 -18.03
N LYS A 162 -12.89 9.51 -18.96
CA LYS A 162 -12.83 10.15 -20.28
C LYS A 162 -12.75 11.68 -20.18
N SER A 163 -13.28 12.29 -19.11
CA SER A 163 -13.19 13.74 -18.90
C SER A 163 -11.76 14.19 -18.58
N LYS A 164 -10.92 13.28 -18.06
CA LYS A 164 -9.49 13.48 -17.81
C LYS A 164 -8.62 13.01 -18.98
N GLY A 165 -9.21 12.64 -20.11
CA GLY A 165 -8.49 12.18 -21.30
C GLY A 165 -8.07 10.70 -21.24
N ASN A 166 -8.69 9.90 -20.37
CA ASN A 166 -8.38 8.48 -20.22
C ASN A 166 -9.50 7.60 -20.79
N ASP A 167 -9.15 6.64 -21.64
CA ASP A 167 -10.08 5.64 -22.18
C ASP A 167 -9.43 4.24 -22.08
N PHE A 168 -9.38 3.72 -20.85
CA PHE A 168 -8.76 2.42 -20.62
C PHE A 168 -9.53 1.26 -21.28
N GLU A 169 -10.85 1.38 -21.50
CA GLU A 169 -11.61 0.38 -22.28
C GLU A 169 -11.02 0.22 -23.70
N LYS A 170 -10.60 1.34 -24.29
CA LYS A 170 -9.95 1.34 -25.60
C LYS A 170 -8.55 0.74 -25.53
N ILE A 171 -7.81 1.00 -24.45
CA ILE A 171 -6.49 0.38 -24.21
C ILE A 171 -6.63 -1.13 -24.08
N GLU A 172 -7.58 -1.63 -23.28
CA GLU A 172 -7.84 -3.07 -23.13
C GLU A 172 -8.20 -3.72 -24.46
N SER A 173 -9.01 -3.06 -25.29
CA SER A 173 -9.33 -3.54 -26.64
C SER A 173 -8.08 -3.68 -27.52
N ILE A 174 -7.14 -2.72 -27.45
CA ILE A 174 -5.86 -2.78 -28.16
C ILE A 174 -5.01 -3.93 -27.63
N LEU A 175 -4.86 -4.07 -26.31
CA LEU A 175 -4.11 -5.16 -25.69
C LEU A 175 -4.63 -6.53 -26.13
N LYS A 176 -5.96 -6.73 -26.10
CA LYS A 176 -6.63 -7.95 -26.57
C LYS A 176 -6.38 -8.22 -28.05
N LYS A 177 -6.48 -7.18 -28.89
CA LYS A 177 -6.21 -7.27 -30.34
C LYS A 177 -4.79 -7.74 -30.63
N HIS A 178 -3.81 -7.36 -29.80
CA HIS A 178 -2.42 -7.80 -29.90
C HIS A 178 -2.13 -9.12 -29.17
N GLY A 179 -3.16 -9.79 -28.65
CA GLY A 179 -3.05 -11.09 -27.97
C GLY A 179 -2.33 -11.01 -26.62
N ILE A 180 -2.30 -9.83 -25.98
CA ILE A 180 -1.75 -9.70 -24.64
C ILE A 180 -2.68 -10.40 -23.66
N LYS A 181 -2.12 -11.37 -22.92
CA LYS A 181 -2.85 -12.17 -21.95
C LYS A 181 -2.91 -11.46 -20.60
N TYR A 182 -3.90 -11.85 -19.81
CA TYR A 182 -4.11 -11.35 -18.46
C TYR A 182 -3.02 -11.82 -17.50
N ASP A 183 -2.76 -10.99 -16.50
CA ASP A 183 -1.70 -11.17 -15.53
C ASP A 183 -2.01 -12.18 -14.40
N LYS A 184 -2.86 -13.19 -14.68
CA LYS A 184 -3.24 -14.18 -13.66
C LYS A 184 -2.07 -15.10 -13.27
N GLU A 185 -1.08 -15.25 -14.15
CA GLU A 185 0.00 -16.23 -14.00
C GLU A 185 1.29 -15.65 -13.38
N HIS A 186 1.54 -14.34 -13.43
CA HIS A 186 2.63 -13.77 -12.62
C HIS A 186 2.20 -13.67 -11.16
N ASN A 187 3.10 -14.07 -10.27
CA ASN A 187 2.91 -14.02 -8.83
C ASN A 187 3.12 -12.57 -8.36
N MET A 188 2.12 -11.72 -8.57
CA MET A 188 2.16 -10.27 -8.32
C MET A 188 1.85 -9.90 -6.85
N GLY A 189 2.27 -10.72 -5.90
CA GLY A 189 1.95 -10.53 -4.48
C GLY A 189 2.82 -9.46 -3.84
N SER A 190 2.70 -8.21 -4.28
CA SER A 190 3.57 -7.18 -3.76
C SER A 190 2.96 -5.78 -3.78
N PHE A 191 2.98 -5.16 -2.59
CA PHE A 191 2.46 -3.83 -2.25
C PHE A 191 2.83 -2.73 -3.25
N GLY A 192 2.04 -1.66 -3.30
CA GLY A 192 2.34 -0.52 -4.15
C GLY A 192 3.59 0.11 -3.59
N LYS A 193 4.71 -0.04 -4.31
CA LYS A 193 5.96 0.53 -3.83
C LYS A 193 5.83 2.06 -3.94
N TRP A 194 6.10 2.75 -2.85
CA TRP A 194 6.24 4.20 -2.83
C TRP A 194 7.68 4.55 -3.22
N ALA A 195 7.87 4.88 -4.48
CA ALA A 195 9.18 5.25 -5.00
C ALA A 195 9.29 6.77 -5.10
N CYS A 196 10.50 7.27 -4.92
CA CYS A 196 10.88 8.61 -5.35
C CYS A 196 11.90 8.44 -6.47
N GLY A 197 11.71 9.11 -7.61
CA GLY A 197 12.62 8.97 -8.73
C GLY A 197 12.12 9.55 -10.05
N ILE A 198 12.85 9.25 -11.11
CA ILE A 198 12.53 9.65 -12.49
C ILE A 198 12.08 8.49 -13.35
N ILE A 199 11.23 8.79 -14.31
CA ILE A 199 10.99 7.93 -15.46
C ILE A 199 12.08 8.25 -16.49
N GLN A 200 13.17 7.48 -16.51
CA GLN A 200 14.21 7.65 -17.53
C GLN A 200 13.65 7.34 -18.93
N LYS A 201 14.20 8.01 -19.96
CA LYS A 201 13.83 7.76 -21.37
C LYS A 201 14.27 6.37 -21.85
N GLU A 202 15.32 5.81 -21.25
CA GLU A 202 15.83 4.47 -21.50
C GLU A 202 16.13 3.83 -20.13
N TRP A 203 15.53 2.68 -19.85
CA TRP A 203 15.61 2.03 -18.54
C TRP A 203 16.77 1.02 -18.55
N ASN A 204 17.95 1.43 -18.11
CA ASN A 204 19.16 0.59 -18.07
C ASN A 204 19.75 0.40 -16.65
N GLY A 205 19.14 0.98 -15.62
CA GLY A 205 19.56 0.81 -14.23
C GLY A 205 19.13 -0.53 -13.64
N GLU A 206 20.09 -1.40 -13.32
CA GLU A 206 19.87 -2.78 -12.85
C GLU A 206 19.04 -2.88 -11.54
N ILE A 207 19.10 -1.86 -10.68
CA ILE A 207 18.48 -1.83 -9.34
C ILE A 207 17.03 -1.33 -9.38
N PHE A 208 16.76 -0.24 -10.13
CA PHE A 208 15.39 0.27 -10.34
C PHE A 208 14.53 -0.69 -11.15
N THR A 209 15.14 -1.33 -12.16
CA THR A 209 14.55 -2.41 -12.98
C THR A 209 13.99 -3.51 -12.07
N LYS A 210 14.84 -4.11 -11.20
CA LYS A 210 14.46 -5.19 -10.27
C LYS A 210 13.35 -4.84 -9.27
N SER A 211 13.03 -3.56 -9.10
CA SER A 211 11.97 -3.13 -8.19
C SER A 211 10.63 -2.85 -8.86
N LEU A 212 10.61 -2.62 -10.17
CA LEU A 212 9.36 -2.49 -10.93
C LEU A 212 8.93 -3.83 -11.52
N THR A 213 9.87 -4.75 -11.75
CA THR A 213 9.62 -6.15 -12.17
C THR A 213 8.67 -6.94 -11.28
N ARG A 214 8.41 -6.50 -10.05
CA ARG A 214 7.65 -7.26 -9.03
C ARG A 214 6.25 -6.75 -8.77
N HIS A 215 5.86 -5.61 -9.36
CA HIS A 215 4.64 -4.89 -8.99
C HIS A 215 3.85 -4.41 -10.21
N ASN A 216 2.51 -4.44 -10.13
CA ASN A 216 1.60 -3.89 -11.17
C ASN A 216 1.44 -2.37 -11.07
N THR A 217 1.65 -1.79 -9.90
CA THR A 217 1.59 -0.34 -9.69
C THR A 217 2.68 0.10 -8.73
N THR A 218 3.45 1.08 -9.15
CA THR A 218 4.38 1.81 -8.29
C THR A 218 3.87 3.24 -8.17
N LEU A 219 3.62 3.67 -6.94
CA LEU A 219 3.27 5.06 -6.65
C LEU A 219 4.59 5.83 -6.61
N THR A 220 4.86 6.60 -7.66
CA THR A 220 6.13 7.29 -7.80
C THR A 220 5.93 8.77 -7.54
N VAL A 221 6.67 9.36 -6.60
CA VAL A 221 6.82 10.80 -6.57
C VAL A 221 7.87 11.17 -7.61
N MET A 222 7.43 11.89 -8.65
CA MET A 222 8.29 12.24 -9.77
C MET A 222 9.22 13.40 -9.41
N ASP A 223 10.52 13.12 -9.31
CA ASP A 223 11.55 14.11 -8.98
C ASP A 223 12.87 13.78 -9.65
N GLU A 224 13.31 14.67 -10.54
CA GLU A 224 14.56 14.59 -11.31
C GLU A 224 15.80 14.44 -10.43
N GLU A 225 15.80 15.08 -9.28
CA GLU A 225 16.95 15.05 -8.37
C GLU A 225 16.96 13.81 -7.48
N CYS A 226 15.84 13.08 -7.40
CA CYS A 226 15.71 11.86 -6.62
C CYS A 226 16.10 10.59 -7.40
N GLY A 227 15.97 10.64 -8.72
CA GLY A 227 16.19 9.52 -9.64
C GLY A 227 17.65 9.16 -9.93
N ASP A 228 18.60 10.06 -9.63
CA ASP A 228 20.02 9.76 -9.71
C ASP A 228 20.49 9.16 -8.38
N GLU A 229 20.78 7.87 -8.38
CA GLU A 229 21.00 7.05 -7.18
C GLU A 229 22.22 7.44 -6.31
N VAL A 230 23.00 8.47 -6.70
CA VAL A 230 24.36 8.75 -6.20
C VAL A 230 24.48 10.02 -5.35
N THR A 231 23.44 10.83 -5.17
CA THR A 231 23.57 12.11 -4.44
C THR A 231 23.21 12.02 -2.95
N GLU A 232 24.00 12.74 -2.14
CA GLU A 232 23.76 13.06 -0.72
C GLU A 232 22.38 13.75 -0.46
N GLY A 233 21.63 14.08 -1.51
CA GLY A 233 20.35 14.79 -1.48
C GLY A 233 19.09 13.94 -1.23
N LYS A 234 19.18 12.59 -1.25
CA LYS A 234 18.00 11.73 -1.02
C LYS A 234 17.30 12.02 0.31
N PHE A 235 18.07 12.22 1.38
CA PHE A 235 17.52 12.52 2.70
C PHE A 235 16.82 13.89 2.76
N GLU A 236 17.38 14.94 2.14
CA GLU A 236 16.75 16.25 2.11
C GLU A 236 15.45 16.24 1.27
N ARG A 237 15.43 15.50 0.17
CA ARG A 237 14.20 15.30 -0.62
C ARG A 237 13.14 14.54 0.16
N MET A 238 13.54 13.55 0.95
CA MET A 238 12.63 12.87 1.87
C MET A 238 12.04 13.79 2.93
N LYS A 239 12.80 14.75 3.47
CA LYS A 239 12.21 15.79 4.35
C LYS A 239 11.14 16.60 3.63
N ILE A 240 11.35 16.94 2.36
CA ILE A 240 10.37 17.67 1.55
C ILE A 240 9.08 16.85 1.42
N TYR A 241 9.16 15.55 1.11
CA TYR A 241 7.98 14.68 1.04
C TYR A 241 7.30 14.48 2.38
N GLY A 242 8.07 14.21 3.43
CA GLY A 242 7.54 14.09 4.79
C GLY A 242 6.77 15.37 5.18
N LYS A 243 7.32 16.54 4.87
CA LYS A 243 6.66 17.82 5.12
C LYS A 243 5.38 17.99 4.30
N LYS A 244 5.35 17.58 3.03
CA LYS A 244 4.11 17.63 2.22
C LYS A 244 3.02 16.77 2.82
N PHE A 245 3.33 15.55 3.26
CA PHE A 245 2.35 14.71 3.93
C PHE A 245 1.90 15.31 5.27
N GLU A 246 2.81 15.87 6.08
CA GLU A 246 2.45 16.60 7.30
C GLU A 246 1.51 17.77 7.02
N GLU A 247 1.80 18.56 6.00
CA GLU A 247 0.97 19.69 5.60
C GLU A 247 -0.41 19.22 5.09
N TYR A 248 -0.45 18.16 4.28
CA TYR A 248 -1.70 17.58 3.77
C TYR A 248 -2.61 17.08 4.90
N PHE A 249 -2.01 16.41 5.88
CA PHE A 249 -2.66 15.84 7.07
C PHE A 249 -2.68 16.79 8.28
N SER A 250 -2.26 18.05 8.12
CA SER A 250 -2.37 19.07 9.18
C SER A 250 -3.82 19.47 9.46
N LYS A 251 -4.70 19.20 8.50
CA LYS A 251 -6.15 19.38 8.62
C LYS A 251 -6.79 18.02 8.87
N PRO A 252 -7.80 17.92 9.75
CA PRO A 252 -8.57 16.70 9.91
C PRO A 252 -9.17 16.21 8.59
N ARG A 253 -8.98 14.93 8.28
CA ARG A 253 -9.53 14.28 7.09
C ARG A 253 -10.24 12.99 7.49
N LYS A 254 -11.29 12.64 6.75
CA LYS A 254 -11.91 11.32 6.77
C LYS A 254 -11.44 10.55 5.56
N PHE A 255 -10.92 9.35 5.77
CA PHE A 255 -10.32 8.54 4.71
C PHE A 255 -11.28 8.28 3.55
N GLU A 256 -12.53 7.96 3.86
CA GLU A 256 -13.61 7.69 2.90
C GLU A 256 -13.95 8.90 2.02
N GLU A 257 -13.67 10.11 2.51
CA GLU A 257 -14.01 11.37 1.86
C GLU A 257 -12.79 12.02 1.16
N ILE A 258 -11.61 11.36 1.17
CA ILE A 258 -10.42 11.89 0.48
C ILE A 258 -10.68 11.93 -1.03
N ASP A 259 -10.52 13.12 -1.62
CA ASP A 259 -10.37 13.27 -3.06
C ASP A 259 -8.97 12.77 -3.46
N TRP A 260 -8.92 11.55 -3.97
CA TRP A 260 -7.68 10.90 -4.37
C TRP A 260 -6.98 11.59 -5.55
N TYR A 261 -7.70 12.31 -6.41
CA TYR A 261 -7.08 13.12 -7.47
C TYR A 261 -6.38 14.34 -6.87
N GLU A 262 -7.04 15.04 -5.94
CA GLU A 262 -6.43 16.15 -5.18
C GLU A 262 -5.20 15.68 -4.41
N PHE A 263 -5.33 14.57 -3.68
CA PHE A 263 -4.23 13.96 -2.93
C PHE A 263 -3.00 13.67 -3.80
N MET A 264 -3.20 13.07 -4.97
CA MET A 264 -2.11 12.80 -5.92
C MET A 264 -1.42 14.09 -6.36
N LYS A 265 -2.20 15.12 -6.75
CA LYS A 265 -1.66 16.39 -7.24
C LYS A 265 -0.96 17.19 -6.15
N TYR A 266 -1.49 17.19 -4.92
CA TYR A 266 -0.88 17.88 -3.78
C TYR A 266 0.48 17.29 -3.42
N ASN A 267 0.60 15.96 -3.46
CA ASN A 267 1.79 15.23 -3.04
C ASN A 267 2.74 14.88 -4.21
N ASP A 268 2.49 15.41 -5.41
CA ASP A 268 3.25 15.12 -6.65
C ASP A 268 3.37 13.62 -6.97
N ILE A 269 2.34 12.84 -6.64
CA ILE A 269 2.30 11.40 -6.89
C ILE A 269 1.91 11.16 -8.35
N HIS A 270 2.78 10.45 -9.06
CA HIS A 270 2.61 9.99 -10.43
C HIS A 270 2.62 8.45 -10.47
N PRO A 271 1.46 7.81 -10.64
CA PRO A 271 1.36 6.37 -10.73
C PRO A 271 2.06 5.83 -11.99
N ILE A 272 2.79 4.73 -11.81
CA ILE A 272 3.33 3.91 -12.90
C ILE A 272 2.57 2.60 -12.91
N ILE A 273 1.83 2.34 -13.97
CA ILE A 273 1.06 1.11 -14.21
C ILE A 273 1.91 0.20 -15.09
N VAL A 274 2.26 -0.98 -14.59
CA VAL A 274 3.09 -1.94 -15.33
C VAL A 274 2.18 -2.96 -16.02
N ILE A 275 2.38 -3.16 -17.32
CA ILE A 275 1.73 -4.19 -18.13
C ILE A 275 2.79 -5.16 -18.59
N TYR A 276 2.70 -6.41 -18.13
CA TYR A 276 3.61 -7.46 -18.53
C TYR A 276 3.20 -8.06 -19.86
N VAL A 277 4.15 -8.09 -20.79
CA VAL A 277 3.98 -8.56 -22.16
C VAL A 277 5.06 -9.60 -22.42
N ALA A 278 4.76 -10.83 -22.01
CA ALA A 278 5.63 -11.98 -22.24
C ALA A 278 5.81 -12.28 -23.74
N ASP A 279 6.99 -12.79 -24.10
CA ASP A 279 7.33 -13.39 -25.39
C ASP A 279 6.93 -12.56 -26.62
N SER A 280 6.98 -11.23 -26.51
CA SER A 280 6.62 -10.33 -27.60
C SER A 280 7.86 -9.59 -28.12
N PRO A 281 8.09 -9.58 -29.44
CA PRO A 281 9.22 -8.86 -30.01
C PRO A 281 9.08 -7.36 -29.75
N GLU A 282 10.21 -6.67 -29.56
CA GLU A 282 10.26 -5.23 -29.25
C GLU A 282 9.41 -4.38 -30.22
N GLU A 283 9.41 -4.71 -31.51
CA GLU A 283 8.61 -4.01 -32.53
C GLU A 283 7.09 -4.13 -32.29
N LYS A 284 6.63 -5.27 -31.74
CA LYS A 284 5.22 -5.44 -31.34
C LYS A 284 4.90 -4.55 -30.14
N VAL A 285 5.80 -4.49 -29.15
CA VAL A 285 5.61 -3.64 -27.96
C VAL A 285 5.61 -2.16 -28.34
N LYS A 286 6.54 -1.69 -29.18
CA LYS A 286 6.56 -0.33 -29.73
C LYS A 286 5.25 0.02 -30.45
N LYS A 287 4.72 -0.92 -31.23
CA LYS A 287 3.44 -0.74 -31.93
C LYS A 287 2.28 -0.58 -30.95
N ILE A 288 2.22 -1.40 -29.89
CA ILE A 288 1.20 -1.29 -28.84
C ILE A 288 1.31 0.07 -28.14
N VAL A 289 2.50 0.46 -27.68
CA VAL A 289 2.75 1.76 -27.03
C VAL A 289 2.24 2.92 -27.88
N LYS A 290 2.56 2.91 -29.18
CA LYS A 290 2.09 3.93 -30.13
C LYS A 290 0.57 3.90 -30.31
N GLU A 291 -0.05 2.73 -30.37
CA GLU A 291 -1.50 2.58 -30.50
C GLU A 291 -2.26 3.06 -29.25
N ILE A 292 -1.71 2.85 -28.04
CA ILE A 292 -2.39 3.23 -26.79
C ILE A 292 -2.19 4.70 -26.41
N ARG A 293 -1.12 5.36 -26.89
CA ARG A 293 -0.72 6.72 -26.50
C ARG A 293 -1.83 7.78 -26.54
N PRO A 294 -2.77 7.77 -27.52
CA PRO A 294 -3.85 8.76 -27.55
C PRO A 294 -4.95 8.55 -26.51
N TYR A 295 -4.98 7.39 -25.83
CA TYR A 295 -6.08 6.96 -24.97
C TYR A 295 -5.79 7.09 -23.47
N TYR A 296 -4.71 7.76 -23.09
CA TYR A 296 -4.48 8.12 -21.70
C TYR A 296 -3.74 9.45 -21.55
N ASN A 297 -4.00 10.13 -20.44
CA ASN A 297 -3.32 11.35 -20.07
C ASN A 297 -2.00 11.02 -19.34
N HIS A 298 -0.91 11.05 -20.10
CA HIS A 298 0.44 10.83 -19.60
C HIS A 298 0.91 11.86 -18.53
N LYS A 299 0.14 12.92 -18.26
CA LYS A 299 0.40 13.84 -17.13
C LYS A 299 -0.15 13.33 -15.80
N ASP A 300 -1.06 12.35 -15.83
CA ASP A 300 -1.72 11.83 -14.64
C ASP A 300 -1.17 10.47 -14.22
N PHE A 301 -0.66 9.67 -15.16
CA PHE A 301 0.03 8.41 -14.88
C PHE A 301 0.82 7.94 -16.12
N THR A 302 1.72 6.98 -15.93
CA THR A 302 2.47 6.32 -17.02
C THR A 302 2.06 4.86 -17.11
N ILE A 303 1.89 4.35 -18.34
CA ILE A 303 1.77 2.92 -18.61
C ILE A 303 3.14 2.43 -19.09
N LEU A 304 3.74 1.52 -18.34
CA LEU A 304 5.04 0.91 -18.60
C LEU A 304 4.84 -0.52 -19.08
N PHE A 305 5.37 -0.86 -20.25
CA PHE A 305 5.36 -2.23 -20.76
C PHE A 305 6.64 -2.93 -20.35
N SER A 306 6.52 -4.00 -19.56
CA SER A 306 7.62 -4.93 -19.27
C SER A 306 7.57 -6.08 -20.27
N TYR A 307 8.69 -6.40 -20.92
CA TYR A 307 8.78 -7.52 -21.85
C TYR A 307 10.15 -8.19 -21.79
N TYR A 308 10.18 -9.49 -22.12
CA TYR A 308 11.42 -10.26 -22.17
C TYR A 308 11.92 -10.39 -23.60
N ILE A 309 13.24 -10.21 -23.78
CA ILE A 309 13.94 -10.64 -24.99
C ILE A 309 14.73 -11.90 -24.64
N GLU A 310 14.45 -12.98 -25.36
CA GLU A 310 15.27 -14.19 -25.34
C GLU A 310 16.52 -13.94 -26.18
N ASN A 311 17.67 -13.84 -25.52
CA ASN A 311 18.98 -13.95 -26.16
C ASN A 311 19.55 -15.34 -25.84
N GLU A 312 20.43 -15.88 -26.69
CA GLU A 312 20.98 -17.27 -26.62
C GLU A 312 21.57 -17.71 -25.25
N LYS A 313 21.67 -16.82 -24.27
CA LYS A 313 22.25 -17.08 -22.94
C LYS A 313 21.42 -16.54 -21.76
N GLU A 314 20.53 -15.56 -21.93
CA GLU A 314 19.83 -14.87 -20.83
C GLU A 314 18.47 -14.26 -21.27
N TYR A 315 17.53 -14.19 -20.33
CA TYR A 315 16.30 -13.40 -20.45
C TYR A 315 16.56 -11.97 -19.98
N ILE A 316 16.44 -10.99 -20.88
CA ILE A 316 16.60 -9.57 -20.54
C ILE A 316 15.23 -8.92 -20.50
N GLU A 317 14.84 -8.40 -19.33
CA GLU A 317 13.64 -7.58 -19.19
C GLU A 317 13.91 -6.16 -19.69
N LYS A 318 13.00 -5.64 -20.53
CA LYS A 318 13.07 -4.29 -21.10
C LYS A 318 11.76 -3.54 -20.85
N TYR A 319 11.86 -2.21 -20.93
CA TYR A 319 10.74 -1.31 -20.68
C TYR A 319 10.50 -0.30 -21.81
N LEU A 320 9.22 -0.03 -22.10
CA LEU A 320 8.77 0.98 -23.06
C LEU A 320 7.51 1.68 -22.54
N TRP A 321 7.36 2.99 -22.79
CA TRP A 321 6.23 3.80 -22.28
C TRP A 321 5.77 4.89 -23.26
#